data_AF-A0A7V5X3B0-F1
#
_entry.id   AF-A0A7V5X3B0-F1
#
_cell.length_a   1.000
_cell.length_b   1.000
_cell.length_c   1.000
_cell.angle_alpha   90.00
_cell.angle_beta   90.00
_cell.angle_gamma   90.00
#
_symmetry.space_group_name_H-M   'P 1'
#
loop_
_entity.id
_entity.type
_entity.pdbx_description
1 polymer ?
#
loop_
_entity_poly.entity_id
_entity_poly.type
_entity_poly.pdbx_seq_one_letter_code
_entity_poly.pdbx_strand_id
1 'polypeptide(L)'
;MKQVVPYFVSQDNNELIMDFDIPQWARKQTRASGVPTVSQTSSQIAIKTDQTAPETDIKAPSSSKYLPSPFDNEIIEESLALPQYTGERITLDFQNADIHNIIRIIADVSGLNIVTADEVKGNITIRLKDVPWDQALDVVLESKDLGKLAMGNVVRIAPADKIKKAQERKLETKKTEEQLEPLVTSVLPVNFAKASSIASTIKGKEVGLVSDRGSITAEDRTNVLIVKDIKKSVDEISAMVRRLDKPTPQVLISARIVQADNDFTKGLGVQWGGSYRNQSDKTHFGLSGVNTGAARNLFDTTAVAGNPPGWSTSVVPSPSLAVNMPTNQAAGFGLTLGRLRGTALNLDLRLDIGETIGSAEVIARPKIVTMDNKKATIRQGEKYPYVVRDDDGQLSTELKDIELVLEVTPRIAFDGSVNMEISVKRNAIGSIVNSLGDPSIASREAVTEVLVRNGETSVIGGIIEEETRNNINRVPFLGELPIIGLLFKGETRDSSKKELLIFITPQVLEPLSLQN
;
A
#
# COMPACT_ATOMS: atom_id res chain seq x y z
N MET A 1 37.32 5.06 -16.73
CA MET A 1 37.94 6.31 -16.21
C MET A 1 36.82 7.22 -15.74
N LYS A 2 36.76 7.57 -14.45
CA LYS A 2 35.70 8.42 -13.88
C LYS A 2 35.95 9.89 -14.30
N GLN A 3 35.00 10.52 -14.96
CA GLN A 3 35.02 11.95 -15.28
C GLN A 3 34.63 12.77 -14.04
N VAL A 4 35.43 13.78 -13.71
CA VAL A 4 35.23 14.69 -12.58
C VAL A 4 34.44 15.90 -13.06
N VAL A 5 33.36 16.26 -12.35
CA VAL A 5 32.54 17.45 -12.62
C VAL A 5 33.17 18.65 -11.90
N PRO A 6 33.34 19.83 -12.53
CA PRO A 6 33.92 21.00 -11.87
C PRO A 6 32.91 21.62 -10.90
N TYR A 7 33.35 21.94 -9.68
CA TYR A 7 32.62 22.69 -8.66
C TYR A 7 33.44 23.91 -8.23
N PHE A 8 32.79 24.95 -7.71
CA PHE A 8 33.46 26.10 -7.10
C PHE A 8 33.13 26.18 -5.61
N VAL A 9 34.12 26.66 -4.84
CA VAL A 9 34.06 26.74 -3.38
C VAL A 9 34.43 28.15 -2.96
N SER A 10 33.58 28.79 -2.15
CA SER A 10 33.94 30.02 -1.45
C SER A 10 33.53 29.93 0.01
N GLN A 11 34.33 30.57 0.87
CA GLN A 11 34.16 30.56 2.31
C GLN A 11 33.92 31.98 2.80
N ASP A 12 32.83 32.19 3.53
CA ASP A 12 32.56 33.45 4.22
C ASP A 12 32.05 33.16 5.62
N ASN A 13 32.63 33.85 6.61
CA ASN A 13 32.36 33.77 8.06
C ASN A 13 31.91 32.40 8.58
N ASN A 14 32.79 31.41 8.38
CA ASN A 14 32.79 30.06 8.95
C ASN A 14 31.77 29.05 8.41
N GLU A 15 31.18 29.31 7.24
CA GLU A 15 30.51 28.27 6.42
C GLU A 15 31.13 28.15 5.02
N LEU A 16 31.04 26.94 4.47
CA LEU A 16 31.68 26.50 3.22
C LEU A 16 30.57 26.13 2.23
N ILE A 17 30.41 26.91 1.16
CA ILE A 17 29.32 26.73 0.20
C ILE A 17 29.89 26.16 -1.11
N MET A 18 29.27 25.09 -1.60
CA MET A 18 29.67 24.37 -2.81
C MET A 18 28.49 24.32 -3.79
N ASP A 19 28.64 25.00 -4.94
CA ASP A 19 27.58 25.15 -5.95
C ASP A 19 27.89 24.25 -7.16
N PHE A 20 26.86 23.59 -7.69
CA PHE A 20 26.95 22.59 -8.76
C PHE A 20 26.21 23.01 -10.04
N ASP A 21 25.70 24.24 -10.14
CA ASP A 21 24.90 24.68 -11.27
C ASP A 21 25.72 25.34 -12.40
N ILE A 22 25.37 25.02 -13.64
CA ILE A 22 26.13 25.37 -14.86
C ILE A 22 25.85 26.84 -15.25
N PRO A 23 26.87 27.70 -15.51
CA PRO A 23 26.61 29.10 -15.82
C PRO A 23 25.98 29.32 -17.21
N GLN A 24 25.11 30.32 -17.29
CA GLN A 24 24.24 30.67 -18.42
C GLN A 24 24.93 31.08 -19.74
N TRP A 25 26.27 31.17 -19.81
CA TRP A 25 26.99 31.55 -21.04
C TRP A 25 27.18 30.41 -22.06
N ALA A 26 26.76 29.19 -21.73
CA ALA A 26 26.95 27.99 -22.56
C ALA A 26 25.79 27.63 -23.52
N ARG A 27 24.80 28.51 -23.75
CA ARG A 27 23.73 28.26 -24.75
C ARG A 27 23.75 29.28 -25.88
N LYS A 28 24.20 28.89 -27.07
CA LYS A 28 24.03 29.66 -28.32
C LYS A 28 23.13 28.91 -29.31
N GLN A 29 22.04 29.61 -29.66
CA GLN A 29 21.27 29.65 -30.92
C GLN A 29 20.52 28.37 -31.35
N THR A 30 19.20 28.42 -31.55
CA THR A 30 18.59 29.04 -32.75
C THR A 30 17.08 29.35 -32.54
N ARG A 31 16.69 30.61 -32.86
CA ARG A 31 15.43 31.17 -33.46
C ARG A 31 14.07 30.46 -33.25
N ALA A 32 12.91 31.11 -33.11
CA ALA A 32 12.47 32.52 -33.19
C ALA A 32 10.97 32.62 -32.77
N SER A 33 10.51 33.87 -32.58
CA SER A 33 9.10 34.35 -32.45
C SER A 33 8.56 34.34 -31.01
N GLY A 34 7.99 35.39 -30.41
CA GLY A 34 7.76 36.79 -30.76
C GLY A 34 6.84 37.43 -29.70
N VAL A 35 7.10 38.70 -29.32
CA VAL A 35 6.25 39.68 -28.59
C VAL A 35 5.92 39.41 -27.08
N PRO A 36 5.57 40.41 -26.23
CA PRO A 36 6.44 40.87 -25.14
C PRO A 36 5.85 40.79 -23.71
N THR A 37 6.76 40.83 -22.74
CA THR A 37 6.75 41.52 -21.43
C THR A 37 5.42 41.90 -20.77
N VAL A 38 5.21 41.46 -19.52
CA VAL A 38 4.92 42.35 -18.37
C VAL A 38 5.58 41.80 -17.09
N SER A 39 6.51 42.58 -16.53
CA SER A 39 6.95 42.49 -15.14
C SER A 39 5.90 43.11 -14.21
N GLN A 40 5.70 42.52 -13.02
CA GLN A 40 5.45 43.32 -11.83
C GLN A 40 6.25 42.78 -10.64
N THR A 41 6.68 43.77 -9.87
CA THR A 41 7.79 43.79 -8.92
C THR A 41 7.22 43.97 -7.53
N SER A 42 7.92 43.44 -6.52
CA SER A 42 8.00 43.93 -5.13
C SER A 42 6.72 43.81 -4.27
N SER A 43 6.78 43.53 -2.97
CA SER A 43 7.70 44.13 -1.99
C SER A 43 7.83 43.26 -0.73
N GLN A 44 9.03 43.27 -0.18
CA GLN A 44 9.37 42.88 1.19
C GLN A 44 8.88 43.93 2.19
N ILE A 45 8.58 43.52 3.41
CA ILE A 45 8.76 44.36 4.61
C ILE A 45 9.42 43.49 5.69
N ALA A 46 10.59 43.94 6.14
CA ALA A 46 11.35 43.44 7.28
C ALA A 46 11.23 44.44 8.44
N ILE A 47 11.24 43.95 9.68
CA ILE A 47 11.54 44.75 10.87
C ILE A 47 12.50 43.94 11.74
N LYS A 48 13.65 44.55 12.08
CA LYS A 48 14.63 44.13 13.10
C LYS A 48 14.43 44.99 14.34
N THR A 49 14.58 44.40 15.53
CA THR A 49 15.02 45.10 16.75
C THR A 49 15.92 44.19 17.58
N ASP A 50 16.85 44.80 18.28
CA ASP A 50 18.13 44.32 18.78
C ASP A 50 18.16 44.05 20.30
N GLN A 51 18.99 43.07 20.70
CA GLN A 51 19.75 42.85 21.96
C GLN A 51 19.17 43.06 23.38
N THR A 52 19.25 42.00 24.21
CA THR A 52 20.12 41.90 25.43
C THR A 52 19.98 40.52 26.11
N ALA A 53 21.08 39.94 26.59
CA ALA A 53 21.15 38.73 27.45
C ALA A 53 22.03 39.04 28.68
N PRO A 54 21.86 38.31 29.81
CA PRO A 54 22.92 37.39 30.19
C PRO A 54 22.43 36.01 30.70
N GLU A 55 23.39 35.09 30.72
CA GLU A 55 23.31 33.63 30.78
C GLU A 55 22.72 33.03 32.07
N THR A 56 22.03 31.88 31.92
CA THR A 56 22.29 30.67 32.72
C THR A 56 21.74 29.42 32.01
N ASP A 57 22.64 28.50 31.70
CA ASP A 57 22.51 27.02 31.73
C ASP A 57 21.27 26.35 31.09
N ILE A 58 21.40 25.87 29.83
CA ILE A 58 20.41 24.97 29.22
C ILE A 58 21.11 23.79 28.51
N LYS A 59 20.93 22.60 29.11
CA LYS A 59 21.09 21.27 28.49
C LYS A 59 20.24 21.14 27.22
N ALA A 60 20.79 20.40 26.25
CA ALA A 60 20.22 20.04 24.95
C ALA A 60 18.68 19.81 24.93
N PRO A 61 17.94 20.39 23.98
CA PRO A 61 16.54 20.04 23.75
C PRO A 61 16.46 18.74 22.93
N SER A 62 16.12 17.63 23.59
CA SER A 62 15.55 16.46 22.93
C SER A 62 14.10 16.76 22.58
N SER A 63 13.83 17.26 21.38
CA SER A 63 12.47 17.39 20.86
C SER A 63 12.01 16.06 20.26
N SER A 64 11.70 15.07 21.10
CA SER A 64 10.69 14.09 20.74
C SER A 64 9.33 14.75 21.01
N LYS A 65 8.73 15.31 19.96
CA LYS A 65 7.28 15.55 19.97
C LYS A 65 6.62 14.18 20.08
N TYR A 66 6.24 13.81 21.30
CA TYR A 66 5.34 12.71 21.54
C TYR A 66 4.07 12.97 20.73
N LEU A 67 3.74 12.05 19.83
CA LEU A 67 2.37 11.90 19.33
C LEU A 67 1.46 11.78 20.57
N PRO A 68 0.28 12.42 20.61
CA PRO A 68 -0.71 12.05 21.60
C PRO A 68 -1.08 10.59 21.32
N SER A 69 -0.80 9.72 22.29
CA SER A 69 -1.35 8.37 22.31
C SER A 69 -2.88 8.52 22.36
N PRO A 70 -3.67 7.91 21.46
CA PRO A 70 -5.14 7.92 21.55
C PRO A 70 -5.66 7.16 22.78
N PHE A 71 -4.76 6.52 23.50
CA PHE A 71 -5.04 5.81 24.72
C PHE A 71 -4.22 6.49 25.81
N ASP A 72 -4.79 7.52 26.42
CA ASP A 72 -4.65 7.67 27.85
C ASP A 72 -5.24 6.38 28.43
N ASN A 73 -4.37 5.38 28.55
CA ASN A 73 -4.65 4.21 29.34
C ASN A 73 -4.76 4.74 30.78
N GLU A 74 -5.93 5.25 31.13
CA GLU A 74 -6.45 5.07 32.47
C GLU A 74 -6.66 3.56 32.58
N ILE A 75 -5.55 2.85 32.76
CA ILE A 75 -5.58 1.48 33.23
C ILE A 75 -6.28 1.65 34.57
N ILE A 76 -7.57 1.33 34.62
CA ILE A 76 -8.21 0.90 35.85
C ILE A 76 -7.62 -0.49 36.13
N GLU A 77 -6.30 -0.50 36.37
CA GLU A 77 -5.67 -1.49 37.18
C GLU A 77 -6.16 -1.10 38.56
N GLU A 78 -7.30 -1.67 38.95
CA GLU A 78 -7.52 -2.08 40.34
C GLU A 78 -6.45 -3.14 40.65
N SER A 79 -5.20 -2.70 40.57
CA SER A 79 -4.03 -3.39 41.03
C SER A 79 -4.29 -3.66 42.51
N LEU A 80 -3.74 -4.78 42.98
CA LEU A 80 -3.55 -5.05 44.39
C LEU A 80 -2.61 -3.97 44.95
N ALA A 81 -3.09 -2.73 45.04
CA ALA A 81 -2.37 -1.60 45.58
C ALA A 81 -2.09 -1.97 47.03
N LEU A 82 -0.82 -2.23 47.31
CA LEU A 82 -0.35 -2.38 48.67
C LEU A 82 -0.86 -1.15 49.44
N PRO A 83 -1.50 -1.34 50.61
CA PRO A 83 -2.14 -0.24 51.32
C PRO A 83 -1.16 0.93 51.50
N GLN A 84 -1.49 2.09 50.93
CA GLN A 84 -0.70 3.31 51.14
C GLN A 84 -0.99 3.84 52.54
N TYR A 85 -0.01 3.72 53.42
CA TYR A 85 -0.07 4.25 54.77
C TYR A 85 0.35 5.71 54.78
N THR A 86 -0.55 6.59 55.21
CA THR A 86 -0.41 8.06 55.14
C THR A 86 -0.48 8.74 56.52
N GLY A 87 -0.65 7.95 57.58
CA GLY A 87 -0.77 8.46 58.94
C GLY A 87 0.51 9.12 59.48
N GLU A 88 0.34 10.02 60.45
CA GLU A 88 1.45 10.56 61.24
C GLU A 88 2.26 9.43 61.88
N ARG A 89 3.60 9.60 61.90
CA ARG A 89 4.51 8.57 62.38
C ARG A 89 4.54 8.55 63.89
N ILE A 90 4.36 7.36 64.45
CA ILE A 90 4.34 7.13 65.88
C ILE A 90 5.35 6.06 66.28
N THR A 91 5.80 6.13 67.53
CA THR A 91 6.64 5.11 68.15
C THR A 91 5.90 4.59 69.38
N LEU A 92 5.64 3.29 69.43
CA LEU A 92 4.86 2.62 70.47
C LEU A 92 5.70 1.45 71.01
N ASP A 93 5.87 1.36 72.32
CA ASP A 93 6.55 0.23 72.97
C ASP A 93 5.70 -0.22 74.16
N PHE A 94 4.99 -1.34 73.97
CA PHE A 94 4.07 -1.89 74.95
C PHE A 94 4.40 -3.35 75.22
N GLN A 95 4.47 -3.70 76.50
CA GLN A 95 4.63 -5.08 76.96
C GLN A 95 3.36 -5.47 77.70
N ASN A 96 2.68 -6.52 77.22
CA ASN A 96 1.47 -7.06 77.84
C ASN A 96 0.38 -5.99 78.08
N ALA A 97 0.21 -5.05 77.15
CA ALA A 97 -0.79 -4.00 77.28
C ALA A 97 -2.15 -4.46 76.74
N ASP A 98 -3.22 -3.97 77.37
CA ASP A 98 -4.58 -4.21 76.91
C ASP A 98 -4.82 -3.52 75.55
N ILE A 99 -5.44 -4.26 74.63
CA ILE A 99 -5.67 -3.77 73.26
C ILE A 99 -6.57 -2.52 73.20
N HIS A 100 -7.50 -2.31 74.13
CA HIS A 100 -8.32 -1.10 74.18
C HIS A 100 -7.46 0.14 74.48
N ASN A 101 -6.44 0.00 75.32
CA ASN A 101 -5.55 1.12 75.65
C ASN A 101 -4.72 1.53 74.43
N ILE A 102 -4.25 0.56 73.65
CA ILE A 102 -3.51 0.83 72.41
C ILE A 102 -4.40 1.47 71.36
N ILE A 103 -5.62 0.93 71.15
CA ILE A 103 -6.60 1.49 70.23
C ILE A 103 -6.96 2.93 70.62
N ARG A 104 -7.11 3.21 71.92
CA ARG A 104 -7.39 4.57 72.41
C ARG A 104 -6.27 5.54 72.11
N ILE A 105 -5.01 5.13 72.33
CA ILE A 105 -3.85 5.97 72.01
C ILE A 105 -3.77 6.25 70.50
N ILE A 106 -4.05 5.23 69.67
CA ILE A 106 -4.11 5.41 68.22
C ILE A 106 -5.29 6.31 67.83
N ALA A 107 -6.45 6.23 68.50
CA ALA A 107 -7.59 7.13 68.28
C ALA A 107 -7.23 8.60 68.61
N ASP A 108 -6.56 8.82 69.74
CA ASP A 108 -6.14 10.15 70.20
C ASP A 108 -5.12 10.79 69.25
N VAL A 109 -4.19 10.00 68.69
CA VAL A 109 -3.19 10.49 67.73
C VAL A 109 -3.77 10.66 66.31
N SER A 110 -4.63 9.74 65.87
CA SER A 110 -5.22 9.79 64.52
C SER A 110 -6.35 10.82 64.39
N GLY A 111 -6.89 11.31 65.52
CA GLY A 111 -8.06 12.19 65.54
C GLY A 111 -9.37 11.50 65.13
N LEU A 112 -9.37 10.18 65.00
CA LEU A 112 -10.54 9.39 64.58
C LEU A 112 -11.39 8.97 65.78
N ASN A 113 -12.71 8.97 65.59
CA ASN A 113 -13.62 8.41 66.59
C ASN A 113 -13.67 6.89 66.44
N ILE A 114 -12.96 6.17 67.32
CA ILE A 114 -12.92 4.71 67.29
C ILE A 114 -13.92 4.09 68.29
N VAL A 115 -14.76 3.18 67.81
CA VAL A 115 -15.71 2.43 68.64
C VAL A 115 -15.30 0.96 68.66
N THR A 116 -14.89 0.46 69.83
CA THR A 116 -14.55 -0.95 70.05
C THR A 116 -15.77 -1.74 70.52
N ALA A 117 -16.02 -2.91 69.92
CA ALA A 117 -17.05 -3.83 70.40
C ALA A 117 -16.60 -4.52 71.71
N ASP A 118 -17.55 -4.90 72.56
CA ASP A 118 -17.30 -5.53 73.89
C ASP A 118 -16.56 -6.88 73.81
N GLU A 119 -16.54 -7.49 72.62
CA GLU A 119 -15.87 -8.77 72.37
C GLU A 119 -14.40 -8.63 71.97
N VAL A 120 -13.90 -7.40 71.79
CA VAL A 120 -12.47 -7.14 71.58
C VAL A 120 -11.76 -7.35 72.91
N LYS A 121 -11.05 -8.47 73.09
CA LYS A 121 -10.32 -8.77 74.34
C LYS A 121 -8.96 -9.36 74.02
N GLY A 122 -7.95 -8.92 74.77
CA GLY A 122 -6.62 -9.49 74.66
C GLY A 122 -5.53 -8.51 75.05
N ASN A 123 -4.41 -9.07 75.48
CA ASN A 123 -3.16 -8.36 75.66
C ASN A 123 -2.29 -8.51 74.40
N ILE A 124 -1.54 -7.47 74.07
CA ILE A 124 -0.58 -7.49 72.98
C ILE A 124 0.73 -6.88 73.46
N THR A 125 1.83 -7.48 73.01
CA THR A 125 3.18 -6.96 73.18
C THR A 125 3.63 -6.50 71.80
N ILE A 126 3.89 -5.20 71.64
CA ILE A 126 4.22 -4.60 70.36
C ILE A 126 5.29 -3.54 70.54
N ARG A 127 6.24 -3.51 69.60
CA ARG A 127 7.27 -2.47 69.52
C ARG A 127 7.33 -1.94 68.09
N LEU A 128 6.81 -0.75 67.89
CA LEU A 128 6.81 -0.03 66.62
C LEU A 128 7.67 1.22 66.76
N LYS A 129 8.56 1.47 65.79
CA LYS A 129 9.41 2.65 65.75
C LYS A 129 9.23 3.37 64.42
N ASP A 130 8.85 4.64 64.49
CA ASP A 130 8.66 5.51 63.33
C ASP A 130 7.71 4.91 62.27
N VAL A 131 6.58 4.37 62.72
CA VAL A 131 5.56 3.72 61.88
C VAL A 131 4.33 4.62 61.76
N PRO A 132 3.77 4.85 60.56
CA PRO A 132 2.48 5.53 60.40
C PRO A 132 1.38 4.92 61.28
N TRP A 133 0.55 5.75 61.93
CA TRP A 133 -0.45 5.25 62.88
C TRP A 133 -1.48 4.28 62.25
N ASP A 134 -1.77 4.44 60.96
CA ASP A 134 -2.70 3.59 60.19
C ASP A 134 -2.10 2.21 59.91
N GLN A 135 -0.80 2.15 59.63
CA GLN A 135 -0.04 0.90 59.58
C GLN A 135 0.06 0.25 60.96
N ALA A 136 0.32 1.04 61.99
CA ALA A 136 0.37 0.56 63.37
C ALA A 136 -0.97 -0.05 63.81
N LEU A 137 -2.09 0.60 63.43
CA LEU A 137 -3.43 0.09 63.69
C LEU A 137 -3.68 -1.25 62.98
N ASP A 138 -3.32 -1.37 61.70
CA ASP A 138 -3.53 -2.60 60.95
C ASP A 138 -2.73 -3.78 61.51
N VAL A 139 -1.48 -3.55 61.93
CA VAL A 139 -0.65 -4.59 62.58
C VAL A 139 -1.25 -5.03 63.92
N VAL A 140 -1.77 -4.09 64.71
CA VAL A 140 -2.43 -4.40 65.99
C VAL A 140 -3.72 -5.20 65.78
N LEU A 141 -4.50 -4.85 64.75
CA LEU A 141 -5.74 -5.56 64.40
C LEU A 141 -5.45 -6.96 63.85
N GLU A 142 -4.45 -7.12 62.99
CA GLU A 142 -4.05 -8.38 62.39
C GLU A 142 -3.53 -9.39 63.44
N SER A 143 -2.75 -8.93 64.43
CA SER A 143 -2.22 -9.80 65.49
C SER A 143 -3.29 -10.46 66.37
N LYS A 144 -4.54 -9.99 66.33
CA LYS A 144 -5.66 -10.48 67.14
C LYS A 144 -6.90 -10.83 66.32
N ASP A 145 -6.76 -11.03 65.01
CA ASP A 145 -7.85 -11.35 64.09
C ASP A 145 -9.03 -10.37 64.17
N LEU A 146 -8.73 -9.07 64.34
CA LEU A 146 -9.70 -7.99 64.37
C LEU A 146 -9.78 -7.31 63.00
N GLY A 147 -10.95 -6.74 62.69
CA GLY A 147 -11.17 -5.95 61.50
C GLY A 147 -11.65 -4.54 61.83
N LYS A 148 -11.40 -3.61 60.91
CA LYS A 148 -11.93 -2.24 60.95
C LYS A 148 -13.01 -2.05 59.89
N LEU A 149 -14.05 -1.30 60.23
CA LEU A 149 -15.07 -0.84 59.28
C LEU A 149 -15.22 0.67 59.44
N ALA A 150 -14.73 1.41 58.44
CA ALA A 150 -14.83 2.85 58.40
C ALA A 150 -16.24 3.29 57.96
N MET A 151 -16.83 4.22 58.70
CA MET A 151 -18.10 4.89 58.41
C MET A 151 -17.87 6.40 58.49
N GLY A 152 -17.20 6.97 57.48
CA GLY A 152 -16.79 8.37 57.48
C GLY A 152 -15.83 8.68 58.62
N ASN A 153 -16.24 9.53 59.56
CA ASN A 153 -15.43 9.98 60.70
C ASN A 153 -15.39 9.01 61.90
N VAL A 154 -16.08 7.87 61.80
CA VAL A 154 -16.14 6.85 62.85
C VAL A 154 -15.60 5.53 62.34
N VAL A 155 -14.70 4.90 63.09
CA VAL A 155 -14.14 3.58 62.77
C VAL A 155 -14.65 2.57 63.79
N ARG A 156 -15.36 1.53 63.32
CA ARG A 156 -15.80 0.43 64.17
C ARG A 156 -14.78 -0.70 64.15
N ILE A 157 -14.28 -1.11 65.31
CA ILE A 157 -13.38 -2.25 65.48
C ILE A 157 -14.14 -3.42 66.11
N ALA A 158 -14.10 -4.57 65.46
CA ALA A 158 -14.73 -5.81 65.93
C ALA A 158 -13.94 -7.02 65.39
N PRO A 159 -14.20 -8.25 65.88
CA PRO A 159 -13.59 -9.46 65.32
C PRO A 159 -13.81 -9.55 63.79
N ALA A 160 -12.78 -9.98 63.06
CA ALA A 160 -12.78 -9.98 61.59
C ALA A 160 -14.01 -10.69 60.99
N ASP A 161 -14.46 -11.78 61.59
CA ASP A 161 -15.67 -12.51 61.18
C ASP A 161 -16.95 -11.68 61.22
N LYS A 162 -17.11 -10.82 62.23
CA LYS A 162 -18.29 -9.93 62.35
C LYS A 162 -18.23 -8.81 61.33
N ILE A 163 -17.04 -8.31 61.00
CA ILE A 163 -16.84 -7.29 59.97
C ILE A 163 -17.13 -7.86 58.59
N LYS A 164 -16.60 -9.05 58.28
CA LYS A 164 -16.87 -9.77 57.04
C LYS A 164 -18.37 -10.03 56.87
N LYS A 165 -19.05 -10.57 57.87
CA LYS A 165 -20.51 -10.76 57.86
C LYS A 165 -21.29 -9.45 57.69
N ALA A 166 -20.82 -8.35 58.26
CA ALA A 166 -21.45 -7.04 58.10
C ALA A 166 -21.26 -6.48 56.68
N GLN A 167 -20.10 -6.68 56.07
CA GLN A 167 -19.82 -6.32 54.67
C GLN A 167 -20.63 -7.19 53.70
N GLU A 168 -20.67 -8.50 53.93
CA GLU A 168 -21.50 -9.46 53.17
C GLU A 168 -22.96 -9.05 53.25
N ARG A 169 -23.50 -8.77 54.45
CA ARG A 169 -24.87 -8.29 54.60
C ARG A 169 -25.12 -6.97 53.86
N LYS A 170 -24.18 -6.04 53.83
CA LYS A 170 -24.30 -4.80 53.05
C LYS A 170 -24.34 -5.08 51.55
N LEU A 171 -23.50 -5.98 51.05
CA LEU A 171 -23.50 -6.40 49.64
C LEU A 171 -24.78 -7.15 49.28
N GLU A 172 -25.24 -8.06 50.13
CA GLU A 172 -26.52 -8.75 49.99
C GLU A 172 -27.68 -7.76 50.01
N THR A 173 -27.66 -6.76 50.89
CA THR A 173 -28.68 -5.71 50.94
C THR A 173 -28.71 -4.94 49.63
N LYS A 174 -27.55 -4.51 49.10
CA LYS A 174 -27.46 -3.86 47.79
C LYS A 174 -27.99 -4.75 46.66
N LYS A 175 -27.58 -6.02 46.61
CA LYS A 175 -28.08 -6.98 45.62
C LYS A 175 -29.59 -7.19 45.74
N THR A 176 -30.11 -7.24 46.97
CA THR A 176 -31.54 -7.38 47.22
C THR A 176 -32.29 -6.12 46.81
N GLU A 177 -31.73 -4.94 47.07
CA GLU A 177 -32.28 -3.65 46.64
C GLU A 177 -32.36 -3.59 45.11
N GLU A 178 -31.29 -3.93 44.39
CA GLU A 178 -31.27 -4.06 42.93
C GLU A 178 -32.29 -5.10 42.40
N GLN A 179 -32.55 -6.18 43.15
CA GLN A 179 -33.56 -7.18 42.81
C GLN A 179 -35.00 -6.73 43.11
N LEU A 180 -35.18 -5.79 44.02
CA LEU A 180 -36.49 -5.23 44.37
C LEU A 180 -36.86 -4.04 43.48
N GLU A 181 -35.89 -3.43 42.80
CA GLU A 181 -36.15 -2.38 41.82
C GLU A 181 -37.04 -2.87 40.66
N PRO A 182 -38.00 -2.04 40.22
CA PRO A 182 -38.86 -2.37 39.09
C PRO A 182 -38.09 -2.31 37.77
N LEU A 183 -38.30 -3.32 36.94
CA LEU A 183 -37.76 -3.36 35.58
C LEU A 183 -38.51 -2.37 34.69
N VAL A 184 -37.77 -1.58 33.94
CA VAL A 184 -38.29 -0.62 32.95
C VAL A 184 -37.95 -1.13 31.56
N THR A 185 -38.92 -1.05 30.64
CA THR A 185 -38.71 -1.33 29.22
C THR A 185 -38.51 -0.03 28.46
N SER A 186 -37.41 0.09 27.73
CA SER A 186 -37.09 1.22 26.86
C SER A 186 -36.87 0.73 25.43
N VAL A 187 -37.40 1.47 24.46
CA VAL A 187 -37.21 1.21 23.03
C VAL A 187 -36.28 2.28 22.49
N LEU A 188 -35.10 1.87 22.05
CA LEU A 188 -34.05 2.76 21.55
C LEU A 188 -33.93 2.60 20.03
N PRO A 189 -34.25 3.62 19.23
CA PRO A 189 -34.01 3.58 17.80
C PRO A 189 -32.51 3.66 17.50
N VAL A 190 -32.04 2.89 16.51
CA VAL A 190 -30.67 2.93 15.99
C VAL A 190 -30.71 3.43 14.55
N ASN A 191 -29.87 4.38 14.19
CA ASN A 191 -29.95 5.10 12.91
C ASN A 191 -28.93 4.60 11.88
N PHE A 192 -27.68 4.40 12.29
CA PHE A 192 -26.56 4.12 11.38
C PHE A 192 -26.09 2.67 11.46
N ALA A 193 -25.98 2.14 12.67
CA ALA A 193 -25.57 0.76 12.90
C ALA A 193 -26.78 -0.20 12.88
N LYS A 194 -26.51 -1.51 12.73
CA LYS A 194 -27.52 -2.55 12.91
C LYS A 194 -27.78 -2.78 14.39
N ALA A 195 -29.05 -2.80 14.79
CA ALA A 195 -29.46 -3.04 16.17
C ALA A 195 -28.93 -4.39 16.71
N SER A 196 -28.91 -5.43 15.88
CA SER A 196 -28.35 -6.75 16.21
C SER A 196 -26.85 -6.71 16.54
N SER A 197 -26.06 -5.95 15.78
CA SER A 197 -24.63 -5.76 16.07
C SER A 197 -24.41 -5.05 17.41
N ILE A 198 -25.15 -3.96 17.68
CA ILE A 198 -25.06 -3.25 18.97
C ILE A 198 -25.50 -4.13 20.13
N ALA A 199 -26.61 -4.87 19.99
CA ALA A 199 -27.10 -5.79 21.02
C ALA A 199 -26.05 -6.84 21.39
N SER A 200 -25.33 -7.37 20.40
CA SER A 200 -24.26 -8.36 20.64
C SER A 200 -23.09 -7.78 21.43
N THR A 201 -22.71 -6.51 21.16
CA THR A 201 -21.65 -5.81 21.89
C THR A 201 -22.04 -5.52 23.33
N ILE A 202 -23.27 -5.04 23.57
CA ILE A 202 -23.74 -4.67 24.92
C ILE A 202 -24.02 -5.90 25.78
N LYS A 203 -24.53 -6.99 25.19
CA LYS A 203 -24.77 -8.27 25.87
C LYS A 203 -23.47 -9.04 26.16
N GLY A 204 -22.38 -8.71 25.48
CA GLY A 204 -21.08 -9.32 25.70
C GLY A 204 -20.64 -9.21 27.16
N LYS A 205 -20.10 -10.31 27.72
CA LYS A 205 -19.63 -10.37 29.12
C LYS A 205 -18.57 -9.32 29.48
N GLU A 206 -17.91 -8.75 28.47
CA GLU A 206 -16.83 -7.76 28.64
C GLU A 206 -17.34 -6.36 29.00
N VAL A 207 -18.55 -5.97 28.56
CA VAL A 207 -19.10 -4.63 28.84
C VAL A 207 -20.06 -4.65 30.03
N GLY A 208 -20.76 -5.77 30.26
CA GLY A 208 -21.44 -6.06 31.53
C GLY A 208 -22.50 -5.04 31.97
N LEU A 209 -23.09 -4.27 31.04
CA LEU A 209 -24.05 -3.19 31.37
C LEU A 209 -25.47 -3.70 31.68
N VAL A 210 -25.74 -4.97 31.38
CA VAL A 210 -27.04 -5.61 31.60
C VAL A 210 -27.04 -6.23 32.99
N SER A 211 -28.06 -5.94 33.80
CA SER A 211 -28.20 -6.59 35.11
C SER A 211 -28.51 -8.08 34.96
N ASP A 212 -28.36 -8.85 36.05
CA ASP A 212 -28.70 -10.28 36.08
C ASP A 212 -30.15 -10.58 35.65
N ARG A 213 -31.06 -9.60 35.80
CA ARG A 213 -32.49 -9.72 35.47
C ARG A 213 -32.82 -9.04 34.13
N GLY A 214 -31.86 -8.35 33.54
CA GLY A 214 -32.03 -7.56 32.34
C GLY A 214 -32.07 -8.44 31.08
N SER A 215 -32.77 -7.95 30.05
CA SER A 215 -32.71 -8.52 28.71
C SER A 215 -32.64 -7.44 27.66
N ILE A 216 -31.84 -7.72 26.62
CA ILE A 216 -31.73 -6.89 25.42
C ILE A 216 -32.13 -7.76 24.23
N THR A 217 -33.06 -7.25 23.44
CA THR A 217 -33.51 -7.86 22.19
C THR A 217 -33.40 -6.83 21.07
N ALA A 218 -32.79 -7.22 19.95
CA ALA A 218 -32.80 -6.41 18.74
C ALA A 218 -33.98 -6.81 17.85
N GLU A 219 -34.70 -5.83 17.32
CA GLU A 219 -35.73 -6.02 16.30
C GLU A 219 -35.24 -5.41 14.99
N ASP A 220 -34.72 -6.26 14.11
CA ASP A 220 -34.05 -5.85 12.87
C ASP A 220 -35.01 -5.18 11.87
N ARG A 221 -36.31 -5.53 11.88
CA ARG A 221 -37.29 -4.97 10.91
C ARG A 221 -37.48 -3.46 11.07
N THR A 222 -37.46 -2.96 12.30
CA THR A 222 -37.59 -1.54 12.62
C THR A 222 -36.28 -0.91 13.09
N ASN A 223 -35.18 -1.68 13.08
CA ASN A 223 -33.87 -1.30 13.60
C ASN A 223 -33.93 -0.63 14.99
N VAL A 224 -34.67 -1.26 15.91
CA VAL A 224 -34.80 -0.79 17.30
C VAL A 224 -34.22 -1.80 18.27
N LEU A 225 -33.65 -1.29 19.36
CA LEU A 225 -33.16 -2.08 20.48
C LEU A 225 -34.19 -1.99 21.61
N ILE A 226 -34.74 -3.15 22.01
CA ILE A 226 -35.67 -3.26 23.13
C ILE A 226 -34.87 -3.70 24.34
N VAL A 227 -34.75 -2.80 25.33
CA VAL A 227 -34.01 -3.03 26.57
C VAL A 227 -35.01 -3.13 27.71
N LYS A 228 -34.94 -4.19 28.49
CA LYS A 228 -35.70 -4.36 29.72
C LYS A 228 -34.74 -4.55 30.87
N ASP A 229 -34.57 -3.54 31.72
CA ASP A 229 -33.61 -3.58 32.83
C ASP A 229 -33.97 -2.58 33.95
N ILE A 230 -33.19 -2.53 35.03
CA ILE A 230 -33.26 -1.48 36.05
C ILE A 230 -32.97 -0.11 35.43
N LYS A 231 -33.56 0.94 36.00
CA LYS A 231 -33.50 2.31 35.43
C LYS A 231 -32.06 2.78 35.19
N LYS A 232 -31.15 2.49 36.12
CA LYS A 232 -29.72 2.82 36.01
C LYS A 232 -29.06 2.18 34.78
N SER A 233 -29.22 0.86 34.60
CA SER A 233 -28.68 0.13 33.45
C SER A 233 -29.27 0.60 32.13
N VAL A 234 -30.58 0.88 32.07
CA VAL A 234 -31.23 1.42 30.86
C VAL A 234 -30.62 2.75 30.44
N ASP A 235 -30.32 3.64 31.39
CA ASP A 235 -29.72 4.95 31.10
C ASP A 235 -28.26 4.83 30.63
N GLU A 236 -27.48 3.94 31.25
CA GLU A 236 -26.11 3.62 30.82
C GLU A 236 -26.09 3.00 29.41
N ILE A 237 -26.99 2.06 29.13
CA ILE A 237 -27.17 1.44 27.80
C ILE A 237 -27.57 2.51 26.78
N SER A 238 -28.52 3.39 27.10
CA SER A 238 -28.95 4.47 26.20
C SER A 238 -27.80 5.42 25.86
N ALA A 239 -27.00 5.81 26.86
CA ALA A 239 -25.82 6.65 26.67
C ALA A 239 -24.77 5.95 25.79
N MET A 240 -24.56 4.64 26.00
CA MET A 240 -23.61 3.85 25.21
C MET A 240 -24.07 3.69 23.76
N VAL A 241 -25.35 3.39 23.52
CA VAL A 241 -25.93 3.30 22.16
C VAL A 241 -25.70 4.60 21.40
N ARG A 242 -25.94 5.77 22.02
CA ARG A 242 -25.69 7.08 21.39
C ARG A 242 -24.21 7.32 21.04
N ARG A 243 -23.27 6.74 21.80
CA ARG A 243 -21.83 6.85 21.51
C ARG A 243 -21.40 5.94 20.36
N LEU A 244 -22.02 4.77 20.24
CA LEU A 244 -21.73 3.77 19.20
C LEU A 244 -22.43 4.06 17.86
N ASP A 245 -23.66 4.58 17.90
CA ASP A 245 -24.47 4.88 16.72
C ASP A 245 -24.04 6.21 16.08
N LYS A 246 -22.82 6.24 15.54
CA LYS A 246 -22.28 7.36 14.77
C LYS A 246 -22.31 7.04 13.28
N PRO A 247 -22.49 8.05 12.41
CA PRO A 247 -22.40 7.85 10.97
C PRO A 247 -21.00 7.35 10.60
N THR A 248 -20.95 6.26 9.84
CA THR A 248 -19.69 5.76 9.29
C THR A 248 -19.24 6.66 8.12
N PRO A 249 -18.00 7.16 8.14
CA PRO A 249 -17.47 7.93 7.02
C PRO A 249 -17.39 7.05 5.77
N GLN A 250 -17.51 7.70 4.61
CA GLN A 250 -17.32 7.07 3.31
C GLN A 250 -15.97 7.50 2.74
N VAL A 251 -15.39 6.64 1.90
CA VAL A 251 -14.14 6.93 1.20
C VAL A 251 -14.41 6.80 -0.29
N LEU A 252 -14.10 7.86 -1.05
CA LEU A 252 -13.97 7.83 -2.50
C LEU A 252 -12.55 7.39 -2.83
N ILE A 253 -12.42 6.27 -3.53
CA ILE A 253 -11.14 5.77 -4.04
C ILE A 253 -11.09 6.06 -5.53
N SER A 254 -10.08 6.82 -5.94
CA SER A 254 -9.75 7.05 -7.35
C SER A 254 -8.46 6.34 -7.68
N ALA A 255 -8.49 5.42 -8.65
CA ALA A 255 -7.28 4.83 -9.20
C ALA A 255 -6.97 5.44 -10.58
N ARG A 256 -5.68 5.51 -10.93
CA ARG A 256 -5.21 5.81 -12.27
C ARG A 256 -4.20 4.74 -12.65
N ILE A 257 -4.51 4.02 -13.72
CA ILE A 257 -3.66 2.97 -14.26
C ILE A 257 -3.15 3.50 -15.59
N VAL A 258 -1.84 3.71 -15.69
CA VAL A 258 -1.18 4.23 -16.88
C VAL A 258 -0.34 3.11 -17.44
N GLN A 259 -0.61 2.73 -18.68
CA GLN A 259 0.24 1.86 -19.46
C GLN A 259 0.86 2.65 -20.61
N ALA A 260 2.17 2.58 -20.77
CA ALA A 260 2.88 3.13 -21.91
C ALA A 260 3.66 2.00 -22.59
N ASP A 261 3.40 1.81 -23.89
CA ASP A 261 4.11 0.87 -24.74
C ASP A 261 4.88 1.68 -25.79
N ASN A 262 6.20 1.50 -25.85
CA ASN A 262 7.08 2.14 -26.82
C ASN A 262 7.88 1.08 -27.57
N ASP A 263 7.62 0.96 -28.85
CA ASP A 263 8.27 0.02 -29.75
C ASP A 263 9.14 0.79 -30.76
N PHE A 264 10.40 0.42 -30.83
CA PHE A 264 11.39 1.00 -31.73
C PHE A 264 12.02 -0.11 -32.57
N THR A 265 11.92 -0.01 -33.89
CA THR A 265 12.57 -0.93 -34.84
C THR A 265 13.44 -0.14 -35.78
N LYS A 266 14.70 -0.56 -35.92
CA LYS A 266 15.65 -0.02 -36.90
C LYS A 266 16.22 -1.15 -37.74
N GLY A 267 16.13 -1.01 -39.06
CA GLY A 267 16.60 -1.99 -40.03
C GLY A 267 17.53 -1.37 -41.06
N LEU A 268 18.66 -2.05 -41.31
CA LEU A 268 19.52 -1.86 -42.45
C LEU A 268 19.68 -3.18 -43.18
N GLY A 269 19.33 -3.22 -44.45
CA GLY A 269 19.36 -4.42 -45.28
C GLY A 269 19.99 -4.15 -46.64
N VAL A 270 20.47 -5.23 -47.25
CA VAL A 270 21.07 -5.17 -48.57
C VAL A 270 20.65 -6.39 -49.38
N GLN A 271 20.32 -6.12 -50.63
CA GLN A 271 19.95 -7.11 -51.61
C GLN A 271 20.74 -6.80 -52.88
N TRP A 272 21.57 -7.73 -53.35
CA TRP A 272 22.23 -7.51 -54.62
C TRP A 272 22.54 -8.81 -55.34
N GLY A 273 22.69 -8.70 -56.64
CA GLY A 273 22.93 -9.82 -57.53
C GLY A 273 23.50 -9.38 -58.87
N GLY A 274 24.31 -10.24 -59.49
CA GLY A 274 24.88 -10.01 -60.80
C GLY A 274 24.61 -11.18 -61.73
N SER A 275 24.33 -10.89 -63.00
CA SER A 275 24.27 -11.92 -64.04
C SER A 275 25.06 -11.52 -65.28
N TYR A 276 25.70 -12.51 -65.88
CA TYR A 276 26.42 -12.43 -67.14
C TYR A 276 25.66 -13.26 -68.19
N ARG A 277 25.39 -12.67 -69.36
CA ARG A 277 24.69 -13.34 -70.46
C ARG A 277 25.52 -13.29 -71.74
N ASN A 278 25.95 -14.45 -72.22
CA ASN A 278 26.61 -14.52 -73.52
C ASN A 278 25.59 -14.32 -74.65
N GLN A 279 25.83 -13.36 -75.54
CA GLN A 279 24.92 -13.03 -76.65
C GLN A 279 24.88 -14.12 -77.74
N SER A 280 25.92 -14.97 -77.82
CA SER A 280 26.03 -16.03 -78.84
C SER A 280 25.20 -17.27 -78.50
N ASP A 281 25.17 -17.71 -77.23
CA ASP A 281 24.70 -19.07 -76.89
C ASP A 281 23.41 -19.10 -76.05
N LYS A 282 22.72 -17.98 -75.85
CA LYS A 282 21.56 -17.84 -74.93
C LYS A 282 21.84 -18.32 -73.49
N THR A 283 23.09 -18.63 -73.16
CA THR A 283 23.56 -19.02 -71.84
C THR A 283 23.65 -17.78 -70.96
N HIS A 284 23.11 -17.92 -69.76
CA HIS A 284 23.10 -16.90 -68.72
C HIS A 284 23.72 -17.55 -67.48
N PHE A 285 24.47 -16.76 -66.72
CA PHE A 285 25.19 -17.20 -65.55
C PHE A 285 25.07 -16.11 -64.48
N GLY A 286 24.69 -16.47 -63.26
CA GLY A 286 24.65 -15.54 -62.15
C GLY A 286 23.27 -15.38 -61.52
N LEU A 287 23.29 -14.74 -60.36
CA LEU A 287 22.16 -14.56 -59.47
C LEU A 287 21.79 -13.07 -59.55
N SER A 288 20.77 -12.70 -60.31
CA SER A 288 20.25 -11.33 -60.38
C SER A 288 18.75 -11.24 -60.08
N GLY A 289 18.32 -10.18 -59.40
CA GLY A 289 16.92 -9.92 -59.03
C GLY A 289 16.01 -9.45 -60.18
N VAL A 290 16.57 -9.11 -61.34
CA VAL A 290 15.80 -8.75 -62.54
C VAL A 290 15.28 -10.02 -63.21
N ASN A 291 14.02 -10.06 -63.66
CA ASN A 291 13.40 -11.18 -64.39
C ASN A 291 14.14 -11.51 -65.70
N THR A 292 15.30 -12.16 -65.62
CA THR A 292 16.13 -12.54 -66.76
C THR A 292 15.84 -13.96 -67.23
N GLY A 293 14.58 -14.37 -67.29
CA GLY A 293 14.21 -15.75 -67.65
C GLY A 293 14.81 -16.81 -66.72
N ALA A 294 14.64 -18.10 -67.07
CA ALA A 294 15.15 -19.22 -66.29
C ALA A 294 16.67 -19.09 -66.05
N ALA A 295 17.11 -18.78 -64.82
CA ALA A 295 18.52 -18.64 -64.43
C ALA A 295 19.12 -20.01 -64.02
N ARG A 296 20.36 -20.37 -64.38
CA ARG A 296 21.00 -21.66 -64.02
C ARG A 296 21.83 -21.56 -62.73
N ASN A 297 21.81 -22.62 -61.91
CA ASN A 297 22.58 -22.73 -60.67
C ASN A 297 24.11 -22.76 -60.94
N LEU A 298 24.91 -22.37 -59.94
CA LEU A 298 26.39 -22.35 -60.04
C LEU A 298 26.99 -23.77 -60.10
N PHE A 299 26.37 -24.74 -59.41
CA PHE A 299 26.84 -26.12 -59.31
C PHE A 299 25.68 -27.12 -59.53
N ASP A 300 25.96 -28.26 -60.14
CA ASP A 300 25.00 -29.36 -60.28
C ASP A 300 24.88 -30.13 -58.95
N THR A 301 23.78 -29.95 -58.22
CA THR A 301 23.50 -30.62 -56.95
C THR A 301 22.85 -32.00 -57.12
N THR A 302 22.66 -32.45 -58.36
CA THR A 302 22.02 -33.74 -58.71
C THR A 302 22.98 -34.73 -59.37
N ALA A 303 24.27 -34.41 -59.43
CA ALA A 303 25.27 -35.28 -60.04
C ALA A 303 25.36 -36.63 -59.29
N VAL A 304 25.06 -37.71 -60.01
CA VAL A 304 25.24 -39.09 -59.55
C VAL A 304 26.75 -39.36 -59.36
N ALA A 305 27.11 -40.05 -58.27
CA ALA A 305 28.49 -40.33 -57.91
C ALA A 305 29.25 -41.00 -59.07
N GLY A 306 30.35 -40.38 -59.51
CA GLY A 306 31.24 -40.90 -60.57
C GLY A 306 31.39 -40.00 -61.81
N ASN A 307 30.53 -38.99 -62.00
CA ASN A 307 30.72 -37.98 -63.04
C ASN A 307 31.44 -36.73 -62.48
N PRO A 308 32.35 -36.09 -63.26
CA PRO A 308 32.91 -34.80 -62.89
C PRO A 308 31.77 -33.77 -62.76
N PRO A 309 31.81 -32.88 -61.74
CA PRO A 309 30.74 -31.90 -61.53
C PRO A 309 30.55 -31.06 -62.80
N GLY A 310 29.40 -31.25 -63.45
CA GLY A 310 28.98 -30.50 -64.62
C GLY A 310 28.39 -29.14 -64.22
N TRP A 311 28.31 -28.23 -65.19
CA TRP A 311 27.59 -26.98 -65.02
C TRP A 311 26.09 -27.26 -64.85
N SER A 312 25.47 -26.68 -63.82
CA SER A 312 24.08 -26.95 -63.45
C SER A 312 23.11 -26.71 -64.62
N THR A 313 22.21 -27.66 -64.86
CA THR A 313 21.08 -27.47 -65.80
C THR A 313 19.81 -26.99 -65.09
N SER A 314 19.81 -27.01 -63.75
CA SER A 314 18.69 -26.66 -62.88
C SER A 314 18.42 -25.16 -62.88
N VAL A 315 17.16 -24.80 -63.10
CA VAL A 315 16.67 -23.43 -63.11
C VAL A 315 16.39 -22.96 -61.69
N VAL A 316 16.96 -21.82 -61.30
CA VAL A 316 16.73 -21.15 -60.01
C VAL A 316 15.47 -20.30 -60.10
N PRO A 317 14.56 -20.36 -59.10
CA PRO A 317 13.41 -19.46 -59.01
C PRO A 317 13.83 -18.00 -59.02
N SER A 318 13.07 -17.14 -59.71
CA SER A 318 13.29 -15.69 -59.75
C SER A 318 12.46 -15.00 -58.65
N PRO A 319 12.99 -13.99 -57.93
CA PRO A 319 14.34 -13.41 -58.06
C PRO A 319 15.43 -14.25 -57.40
N SER A 320 16.60 -14.35 -58.03
CA SER A 320 17.79 -15.01 -57.46
C SER A 320 18.84 -13.95 -57.13
N LEU A 321 19.04 -13.62 -55.85
CA LEU A 321 20.02 -12.62 -55.42
C LEU A 321 21.27 -13.30 -54.85
N ALA A 322 22.46 -12.73 -55.06
CA ALA A 322 23.71 -13.24 -54.49
C ALA A 322 23.79 -12.95 -52.98
N VAL A 323 23.31 -11.79 -52.56
CA VAL A 323 23.06 -11.45 -51.15
C VAL A 323 21.60 -11.04 -51.04
N ASN A 324 20.87 -11.69 -50.13
CA ASN A 324 19.46 -11.42 -49.90
C ASN A 324 19.21 -11.23 -48.40
N MET A 325 19.48 -10.02 -47.92
CA MET A 325 19.25 -9.65 -46.52
C MET A 325 18.32 -8.43 -46.45
N PRO A 326 17.07 -8.55 -46.94
CA PRO A 326 16.10 -7.47 -46.83
C PRO A 326 15.71 -7.24 -45.38
N THR A 327 15.24 -6.03 -45.09
CA THR A 327 14.52 -5.77 -43.85
C THR A 327 13.04 -5.56 -44.18
N ASN A 328 12.16 -6.18 -43.38
CA ASN A 328 10.71 -6.19 -43.64
C ASN A 328 10.01 -4.83 -43.43
N GLN A 329 10.74 -3.81 -42.93
CA GLN A 329 10.18 -2.51 -42.53
C GLN A 329 10.87 -1.31 -43.20
N ALA A 330 11.53 -1.52 -44.35
CA ALA A 330 12.34 -0.49 -44.99
C ALA A 330 11.71 0.10 -46.26
N ALA A 331 11.96 1.40 -46.47
CA ALA A 331 11.93 1.98 -47.80
C ALA A 331 13.22 1.55 -48.52
N GLY A 332 13.08 0.85 -49.64
CA GLY A 332 14.22 0.38 -50.42
C GLY A 332 14.59 1.33 -51.54
N PHE A 333 15.86 1.72 -51.60
CA PHE A 333 16.44 2.35 -52.78
C PHE A 333 17.14 1.28 -53.63
N GLY A 334 16.62 1.03 -54.83
CA GLY A 334 17.18 0.08 -55.79
C GLY A 334 17.87 0.79 -56.94
N LEU A 335 19.13 0.46 -57.19
CA LEU A 335 19.88 0.80 -58.39
C LEU A 335 20.08 -0.47 -59.23
N THR A 336 19.38 -0.54 -60.36
CA THR A 336 19.63 -1.57 -61.36
C THR A 336 20.52 -0.99 -62.45
N LEU A 337 21.76 -1.47 -62.53
CA LEU A 337 22.71 -1.15 -63.60
C LEU A 337 22.46 -2.14 -64.73
N GLY A 338 21.46 -1.77 -65.54
CA GLY A 338 21.04 -2.51 -66.72
C GLY A 338 21.98 -2.32 -67.91
N ARG A 339 21.91 -3.30 -68.81
CA ARG A 339 22.67 -3.43 -70.07
C ARG A 339 22.91 -2.12 -70.83
N LEU A 340 24.17 -1.68 -70.91
CA LEU A 340 24.65 -0.80 -71.97
C LEU A 340 24.73 -1.60 -73.30
N ARG A 341 24.42 -0.99 -74.45
CA ARG A 341 24.49 -1.66 -75.76
C ARG A 341 25.88 -2.27 -75.98
N GLY A 342 25.97 -3.60 -75.94
CA GLY A 342 27.22 -4.36 -76.15
C GLY A 342 27.73 -5.15 -74.93
N THR A 343 27.33 -4.80 -73.71
CA THR A 343 27.79 -5.50 -72.49
C THR A 343 26.85 -6.63 -72.07
N ALA A 344 27.45 -7.74 -71.66
CA ALA A 344 26.77 -8.96 -71.19
C ALA A 344 26.46 -8.95 -69.68
N LEU A 345 26.83 -7.90 -68.96
CA LEU A 345 26.74 -7.80 -67.49
C LEU A 345 25.48 -7.06 -67.06
N ASN A 346 24.79 -7.61 -66.06
CA ASN A 346 23.74 -6.95 -65.29
C ASN A 346 24.15 -6.94 -63.82
N LEU A 347 24.01 -5.80 -63.17
CA LEU A 347 24.21 -5.66 -61.74
C LEU A 347 22.97 -5.04 -61.12
N ASP A 348 22.40 -5.71 -60.14
CA ASP A 348 21.27 -5.25 -59.36
C ASP A 348 21.72 -5.03 -57.93
N LEU A 349 21.56 -3.83 -57.40
CA LEU A 349 21.87 -3.48 -56.04
C LEU A 349 20.69 -2.73 -55.44
N ARG A 350 20.24 -3.19 -54.29
CA ARG A 350 19.18 -2.59 -53.50
C ARG A 350 19.63 -2.46 -52.05
N LEU A 351 19.44 -1.25 -51.54
CA LEU A 351 19.71 -0.88 -50.16
C LEU A 351 18.38 -0.61 -49.49
N ASP A 352 18.11 -1.34 -48.40
CA ASP A 352 16.89 -1.22 -47.62
C ASP A 352 17.25 -0.51 -46.30
N ILE A 353 16.65 0.66 -46.04
CA ILE A 353 16.82 1.39 -44.79
C ILE A 353 15.45 1.72 -44.23
N GLY A 354 15.23 1.41 -42.95
CA GLY A 354 13.97 1.66 -42.28
C GLY A 354 14.17 1.95 -40.79
N GLU A 355 13.42 2.92 -40.29
CA GLU A 355 13.28 3.16 -38.86
C GLU A 355 11.79 3.39 -38.57
N THR A 356 11.24 2.61 -37.64
CA THR A 356 9.83 2.66 -37.22
C THR A 356 9.80 2.93 -35.73
N ILE A 357 9.01 3.92 -35.33
CA ILE A 357 8.76 4.25 -33.93
C ILE A 357 7.25 4.15 -33.69
N GLY A 358 6.84 3.27 -32.80
CA GLY A 358 5.47 3.09 -32.35
C GLY A 358 5.35 3.47 -30.87
N SER A 359 4.38 4.31 -30.54
CA SER A 359 4.09 4.69 -29.16
C SER A 359 2.60 4.58 -28.89
N ALA A 360 2.22 3.90 -27.81
CA ALA A 360 0.86 3.79 -27.34
C ALA A 360 0.79 4.12 -25.85
N GLU A 361 -0.20 4.93 -25.46
CA GLU A 361 -0.48 5.26 -24.06
C GLU A 361 -1.94 4.92 -23.75
N VAL A 362 -2.18 4.18 -22.68
CA VAL A 362 -3.50 3.76 -22.22
C VAL A 362 -3.69 4.20 -20.78
N ILE A 363 -4.72 5.00 -20.52
CA ILE A 363 -5.04 5.52 -19.19
C ILE A 363 -6.42 5.03 -18.77
N ALA A 364 -6.51 4.25 -17.70
CA ALA A 364 -7.77 3.87 -17.07
C ALA A 364 -7.94 4.60 -15.72
N ARG A 365 -9.16 5.10 -15.45
CA ARG A 365 -9.48 5.90 -14.25
C ARG A 365 -10.73 5.39 -13.52
N PRO A 366 -10.71 4.18 -12.94
CA PRO A 366 -11.85 3.70 -12.17
C PRO A 366 -12.01 4.50 -10.87
N LYS A 367 -13.25 4.76 -10.49
CA LYS A 367 -13.63 5.43 -9.23
C LYS A 367 -14.70 4.62 -8.53
N ILE A 368 -14.56 4.44 -7.23
CA ILE A 368 -15.52 3.72 -6.40
C ILE A 368 -15.63 4.38 -5.03
N VAL A 369 -16.84 4.44 -4.48
CA VAL A 369 -17.09 4.91 -3.12
C VAL A 369 -17.49 3.72 -2.26
N THR A 370 -16.95 3.64 -1.06
CA THR A 370 -17.34 2.62 -0.08
C THR A 370 -17.31 3.18 1.34
N MET A 371 -17.93 2.47 2.27
CA MET A 371 -17.86 2.79 3.69
C MET A 371 -16.54 2.30 4.29
N ASP A 372 -16.14 2.91 5.41
CA ASP A 372 -15.02 2.43 6.22
C ASP A 372 -15.17 0.94 6.58
N ASN A 373 -14.07 0.18 6.48
CA ASN A 373 -13.99 -1.28 6.68
C ASN A 373 -14.92 -2.11 5.77
N LYS A 374 -15.39 -1.56 4.63
CA LYS A 374 -16.23 -2.30 3.68
C LYS A 374 -15.53 -2.49 2.34
N LYS A 375 -15.31 -3.76 1.98
CA LYS A 375 -14.81 -4.17 0.67
C LYS A 375 -15.75 -3.72 -0.45
N ALA A 376 -15.17 -3.13 -1.49
CA ALA A 376 -15.88 -2.73 -2.69
C ALA A 376 -15.10 -3.15 -3.94
N THR A 377 -15.82 -3.48 -5.01
CA THR A 377 -15.23 -3.94 -6.26
C THR A 377 -15.90 -3.28 -7.46
N ILE A 378 -15.10 -2.81 -8.41
CA ILE A 378 -15.54 -2.33 -9.71
C ILE A 378 -14.89 -3.17 -10.81
N ARG A 379 -15.69 -3.60 -11.78
CA ARG A 379 -15.25 -4.40 -12.93
C ARG A 379 -15.67 -3.72 -14.23
N GLN A 380 -14.79 -3.72 -15.23
CA GLN A 380 -15.07 -3.19 -16.56
C GLN A 380 -14.39 -4.06 -17.61
N GLY A 381 -15.16 -4.67 -18.50
CA GLY A 381 -14.61 -5.47 -19.58
C GLY A 381 -15.66 -6.23 -20.38
N GLU A 382 -15.19 -7.19 -21.14
CA GLU A 382 -16.00 -8.07 -21.98
C GLU A 382 -15.56 -9.53 -21.82
N LYS A 383 -16.42 -10.45 -22.26
CA LYS A 383 -16.12 -11.89 -22.21
C LYS A 383 -15.76 -12.39 -23.59
N TYR A 384 -14.64 -13.09 -23.69
CA TYR A 384 -14.18 -13.68 -24.94
C TYR A 384 -14.44 -15.20 -24.95
N PRO A 385 -15.12 -15.76 -25.95
CA PRO A 385 -15.34 -17.20 -26.06
C PRO A 385 -14.09 -17.94 -26.55
N TYR A 386 -13.70 -18.98 -25.83
CA TYR A 386 -12.66 -19.93 -26.19
C TYR A 386 -13.27 -21.29 -26.50
N VAL A 387 -12.87 -21.91 -27.59
CA VAL A 387 -13.31 -23.27 -27.91
C VAL A 387 -12.39 -24.25 -27.20
N VAL A 388 -12.92 -24.93 -26.18
CA VAL A 388 -12.22 -25.98 -25.43
C VAL A 388 -12.79 -27.34 -25.82
N ARG A 389 -11.99 -28.40 -25.65
CA ARG A 389 -12.46 -29.77 -25.83
C ARG A 389 -12.80 -30.32 -24.45
N ASP A 390 -14.06 -30.71 -24.25
CA ASP A 390 -14.52 -31.33 -23.00
C ASP A 390 -13.93 -32.74 -22.83
N ASP A 391 -14.06 -33.31 -21.62
CA ASP A 391 -13.54 -34.64 -21.26
C ASP A 391 -14.08 -35.76 -22.18
N ASP A 392 -15.26 -35.57 -22.78
CA ASP A 392 -15.88 -36.47 -23.77
C ASP A 392 -15.39 -36.25 -25.22
N GLY A 393 -14.43 -35.35 -25.43
CA GLY A 393 -13.85 -35.05 -26.74
C GLY A 393 -14.68 -34.11 -27.63
N GLN A 394 -15.82 -33.61 -27.14
CA GLN A 394 -16.67 -32.63 -27.85
C GLN A 394 -16.12 -31.21 -27.72
N LEU A 395 -16.42 -30.37 -28.72
CA LEU A 395 -16.07 -28.95 -28.68
C LEU A 395 -17.11 -28.19 -27.86
N SER A 396 -16.66 -27.50 -26.83
CA SER A 396 -17.44 -26.65 -25.94
C SER A 396 -16.88 -25.23 -25.94
N THR A 397 -17.71 -24.24 -25.61
CA THR A 397 -17.29 -22.84 -25.59
C THR A 397 -17.19 -22.35 -24.15
N GLU A 398 -15.98 -22.01 -23.70
CA GLU A 398 -15.71 -21.43 -22.39
C GLU A 398 -15.51 -19.91 -22.51
N LEU A 399 -16.25 -19.11 -21.75
CA LEU A 399 -16.11 -17.65 -21.74
C LEU A 399 -15.01 -17.23 -20.76
N LYS A 400 -13.98 -16.51 -21.23
CA LYS A 400 -12.92 -15.92 -20.39
C LYS A 400 -13.11 -14.41 -20.27
N ASP A 401 -12.93 -13.87 -19.07
CA ASP A 401 -13.13 -12.44 -18.79
C ASP A 401 -11.89 -11.61 -19.16
N ILE A 402 -12.07 -10.66 -20.07
CA ILE A 402 -11.10 -9.63 -20.45
C ILE A 402 -11.55 -8.32 -19.80
N GLU A 403 -11.21 -8.16 -18.53
CA GLU A 403 -11.68 -7.04 -17.72
C GLU A 403 -10.58 -6.41 -16.85
N LEU A 404 -10.80 -5.15 -16.52
CA LEU A 404 -10.17 -4.45 -15.42
C LEU A 404 -11.01 -4.63 -14.16
N VAL A 405 -10.40 -5.15 -13.10
CA VAL A 405 -10.97 -5.30 -11.77
C VAL A 405 -10.17 -4.46 -10.80
N LEU A 406 -10.85 -3.56 -10.09
CA LEU A 406 -10.31 -2.89 -8.90
C LEU A 406 -11.13 -3.34 -7.70
N GLU A 407 -10.46 -3.93 -6.74
CA GLU A 407 -10.99 -4.31 -5.45
C GLU A 407 -10.25 -3.54 -4.37
N VAL A 408 -10.99 -2.95 -3.43
CA VAL A 408 -10.41 -2.16 -2.34
C VAL A 408 -11.21 -2.31 -1.05
N THR A 409 -10.49 -2.42 0.06
CA THR A 409 -11.05 -2.34 1.42
C THR A 409 -10.33 -1.22 2.16
N PRO A 410 -10.97 -0.05 2.36
CA PRO A 410 -10.36 1.05 3.08
C PRO A 410 -10.59 0.93 4.58
N ARG A 411 -9.66 1.48 5.35
CA ARG A 411 -9.72 1.70 6.79
C ARG A 411 -9.17 3.07 7.14
N ILE A 412 -10.00 3.93 7.72
CA ILE A 412 -9.60 5.28 8.13
C ILE A 412 -8.88 5.23 9.48
N ALA A 413 -7.71 5.84 9.56
CA ALA A 413 -6.95 6.03 10.78
C ALA A 413 -7.37 7.31 11.52
N PHE A 414 -6.99 7.43 12.79
CA PHE A 414 -7.36 8.57 13.63
C PHE A 414 -6.80 9.92 13.15
N ASP A 415 -5.69 9.91 12.41
CA ASP A 415 -5.08 11.09 11.80
C ASP A 415 -5.73 11.48 10.45
N GLY A 416 -6.76 10.73 10.01
CA GLY A 416 -7.45 10.92 8.74
C GLY A 416 -6.76 10.28 7.54
N SER A 417 -5.62 9.62 7.72
CA SER A 417 -5.03 8.78 6.66
C SER A 417 -5.89 7.54 6.43
N VAL A 418 -5.82 6.98 5.23
CA VAL A 418 -6.61 5.81 4.82
C VAL A 418 -5.64 4.67 4.50
N ASN A 419 -5.68 3.63 5.31
CA ASN A 419 -5.08 2.35 4.98
C ASN A 419 -5.99 1.62 4.00
N MET A 420 -5.43 1.05 2.93
CA MET A 420 -6.22 0.39 1.90
C MET A 420 -5.56 -0.92 1.51
N GLU A 421 -6.29 -2.01 1.65
CA GLU A 421 -5.97 -3.28 0.98
C GLU A 421 -6.53 -3.21 -0.44
N ILE A 422 -5.66 -3.35 -1.43
CA ILE A 422 -5.99 -3.11 -2.84
C ILE A 422 -5.55 -4.29 -3.68
N SER A 423 -6.46 -4.77 -4.53
CA SER A 423 -6.17 -5.71 -5.61
C SER A 423 -6.61 -5.10 -6.95
N VAL A 424 -5.65 -4.91 -7.84
CA VAL A 424 -5.88 -4.44 -9.21
C VAL A 424 -5.49 -5.56 -10.16
N LYS A 425 -6.44 -5.97 -11.02
CA LYS A 425 -6.22 -6.97 -12.06
C LYS A 425 -6.67 -6.43 -13.40
N ARG A 426 -5.85 -6.58 -14.44
CA ARG A 426 -6.19 -6.25 -15.82
C ARG A 426 -5.87 -7.41 -16.73
N ASN A 427 -6.90 -7.97 -17.35
CA ASN A 427 -6.78 -8.92 -18.43
C ASN A 427 -6.93 -8.19 -19.76
N ALA A 428 -6.02 -8.46 -20.71
CA ALA A 428 -6.08 -7.97 -22.08
C ALA A 428 -5.84 -9.11 -23.07
N ILE A 429 -6.32 -8.93 -24.30
CA ILE A 429 -6.03 -9.85 -25.40
C ILE A 429 -4.54 -9.72 -25.78
N GLY A 430 -3.83 -10.84 -25.80
CA GLY A 430 -2.43 -10.96 -26.17
C GLY A 430 -2.23 -11.48 -27.60
N SER A 431 -1.02 -11.92 -27.92
CA SER A 431 -0.70 -12.46 -29.25
C SER A 431 -1.45 -13.78 -29.52
N ILE A 432 -1.77 -14.03 -30.79
CA ILE A 432 -2.31 -15.31 -31.27
C ILE A 432 -1.19 -16.34 -31.21
N VAL A 433 -1.41 -17.43 -30.46
CA VAL A 433 -0.36 -18.41 -30.13
C VAL A 433 -0.65 -19.82 -30.62
N ASN A 434 -1.90 -20.12 -31.01
CA ASN A 434 -2.29 -21.45 -31.48
C ASN A 434 -2.70 -21.45 -32.95
N SER A 435 -2.67 -22.63 -33.58
CA SER A 435 -3.10 -22.85 -34.97
C SER A 435 -4.62 -22.72 -35.17
N LEU A 436 -5.39 -22.64 -34.08
CA LEU A 436 -6.85 -22.40 -34.09
C LEU A 436 -7.19 -20.91 -34.18
N GLY A 437 -6.23 -20.00 -33.97
CA GLY A 437 -6.43 -18.56 -34.04
C GLY A 437 -6.85 -17.90 -32.73
N ASP A 438 -6.82 -18.62 -31.60
CA ASP A 438 -7.18 -18.06 -30.29
C ASP A 438 -6.04 -17.18 -29.74
N PRO A 439 -6.36 -15.96 -29.28
CA PRO A 439 -5.39 -15.11 -28.63
C PRO A 439 -5.05 -15.58 -27.22
N SER A 440 -3.80 -15.37 -26.79
CA SER A 440 -3.41 -15.48 -25.38
C SER A 440 -4.07 -14.41 -24.53
N ILE A 441 -4.15 -14.59 -23.20
CA ILE A 441 -4.62 -13.55 -22.27
C ILE A 441 -3.42 -12.97 -21.53
N ALA A 442 -3.15 -11.69 -21.76
CA ALA A 442 -2.15 -10.93 -21.03
C ALA A 442 -2.76 -10.40 -19.73
N SER A 443 -2.51 -11.09 -18.62
CA SER A 443 -2.95 -10.69 -17.28
C SER A 443 -1.86 -9.90 -16.55
N ARG A 444 -2.23 -8.79 -15.91
CA ARG A 444 -1.39 -8.02 -15.01
C ARG A 444 -2.13 -7.82 -13.70
N GLU A 445 -1.50 -8.17 -12.59
CA GLU A 445 -2.13 -8.14 -11.26
C GLU A 445 -1.17 -7.55 -10.22
N ALA A 446 -1.72 -6.74 -9.31
CA ALA A 446 -1.01 -6.15 -8.19
C ALA A 446 -1.89 -6.22 -6.93
N VAL A 447 -1.38 -6.83 -5.87
CA VAL A 447 -2.02 -6.91 -4.55
C VAL A 447 -1.11 -6.26 -3.53
N THR A 448 -1.64 -5.32 -2.76
CA THR A 448 -0.85 -4.49 -1.85
C THR A 448 -1.69 -3.91 -0.73
N GLU A 449 -1.03 -3.48 0.32
CA GLU A 449 -1.63 -2.70 1.40
C GLU A 449 -0.83 -1.40 1.53
N VAL A 450 -1.51 -0.26 1.45
CA VAL A 450 -0.85 1.06 1.49
C VAL A 450 -1.59 2.02 2.39
N LEU A 451 -0.83 2.78 3.18
CA LEU A 451 -1.32 3.91 3.95
C LEU A 451 -1.13 5.20 3.15
N VAL A 452 -2.21 5.90 2.88
CA VAL A 452 -2.18 7.15 2.09
C VAL A 452 -2.95 8.23 2.82
N ARG A 453 -2.43 9.46 2.83
CA ARG A 453 -3.11 10.59 3.44
C ARG A 453 -4.36 10.97 2.66
N ASN A 454 -5.35 11.55 3.34
CA ASN A 454 -6.59 12.01 2.72
C ASN A 454 -6.30 13.02 1.58
N GLY A 455 -6.78 12.73 0.37
CA GLY A 455 -6.65 13.57 -0.81
C GLY A 455 -5.29 13.51 -1.52
N GLU A 456 -4.29 12.82 -0.96
CA GLU A 456 -2.98 12.67 -1.59
C GLU A 456 -2.95 11.45 -2.54
N THR A 457 -2.11 11.54 -3.58
CA THR A 457 -1.88 10.43 -4.51
C THR A 457 -0.64 9.65 -4.12
N SER A 458 -0.77 8.35 -3.93
CA SER A 458 0.35 7.44 -3.76
C SER A 458 0.55 6.55 -4.97
N VAL A 459 1.82 6.25 -5.28
CA VAL A 459 2.18 5.24 -6.28
C VAL A 459 2.26 3.91 -5.56
N ILE A 460 1.39 2.98 -5.94
CA ILE A 460 1.31 1.65 -5.34
C ILE A 460 2.39 0.74 -5.88
N GLY A 461 2.71 0.90 -7.16
CA GLY A 461 3.71 0.09 -7.83
C GLY A 461 3.67 0.27 -9.34
N GLY A 462 4.65 -0.36 -9.98
CA GLY A 462 4.74 -0.44 -11.41
C GLY A 462 5.61 -1.59 -11.89
N ILE A 463 5.44 -1.95 -13.15
CA ILE A 463 6.22 -2.98 -13.83
C ILE A 463 6.79 -2.32 -15.08
N ILE A 464 8.11 -2.42 -15.25
CA ILE A 464 8.81 -1.96 -16.45
C ILE A 464 9.46 -3.19 -17.08
N GLU A 465 9.14 -3.44 -18.34
CA GLU A 465 9.69 -4.52 -19.15
C GLU A 465 10.40 -3.89 -20.35
N GLU A 466 11.67 -4.23 -20.57
CA GLU A 466 12.45 -3.78 -21.72
C GLU A 466 13.08 -4.98 -22.41
N GLU A 467 12.68 -5.24 -23.66
CA GLU A 467 13.27 -6.26 -24.52
C GLU A 467 14.06 -5.56 -25.63
N THR A 468 15.35 -5.87 -25.75
CA THR A 468 16.16 -5.45 -26.90
C THR A 468 16.61 -6.69 -27.68
N ARG A 469 16.31 -6.73 -28.97
CA ARG A 469 16.71 -7.80 -29.88
C ARG A 469 17.58 -7.23 -30.99
N ASN A 470 18.82 -7.70 -31.05
CA ASN A 470 19.74 -7.36 -32.13
C ASN A 470 19.93 -8.60 -33.00
N ASN A 471 19.49 -8.54 -34.25
CA ASN A 471 19.69 -9.60 -35.22
C ASN A 471 20.67 -9.14 -36.32
N ILE A 472 21.73 -9.91 -36.55
CA ILE A 472 22.76 -9.62 -37.54
C ILE A 472 22.88 -10.82 -38.46
N ASN A 473 22.36 -10.68 -39.68
CA ASN A 473 22.57 -11.65 -40.73
C ASN A 473 23.80 -11.21 -41.53
N ARG A 474 24.72 -12.13 -41.82
CA ARG A 474 25.94 -11.79 -42.59
C ARG A 474 26.48 -12.98 -43.35
N VAL A 475 27.11 -12.70 -44.48
CA VAL A 475 27.88 -13.71 -45.23
C VAL A 475 29.19 -13.95 -44.46
N PRO A 476 29.54 -15.20 -44.12
CA PRO A 476 30.80 -15.52 -43.47
C PRO A 476 31.99 -14.93 -44.25
N PHE A 477 33.02 -14.45 -43.53
CA PHE A 477 34.21 -13.76 -44.08
C PHE A 477 33.92 -12.38 -44.71
N LEU A 478 33.05 -12.29 -45.71
CA LEU A 478 32.80 -11.06 -46.46
C LEU A 478 32.06 -9.98 -45.66
N GLY A 479 31.18 -10.37 -44.72
CA GLY A 479 30.46 -9.44 -43.86
C GLY A 479 31.32 -8.81 -42.75
N GLU A 480 32.55 -9.29 -42.53
CA GLU A 480 33.47 -8.77 -41.51
C GLU A 480 34.47 -7.76 -42.04
N LEU A 481 34.57 -7.60 -43.37
CA LEU A 481 35.50 -6.68 -43.99
C LEU A 481 35.11 -5.21 -43.69
N PRO A 482 36.09 -4.34 -43.40
CA PRO A 482 35.82 -2.93 -43.17
C PRO A 482 35.25 -2.27 -44.44
N ILE A 483 34.28 -1.36 -44.28
CA ILE A 483 33.62 -0.59 -45.35
C ILE A 483 32.75 -1.44 -46.29
N ILE A 484 33.33 -2.42 -46.98
CA ILE A 484 32.64 -3.28 -47.94
C ILE A 484 31.76 -4.34 -47.27
N GLY A 485 32.00 -4.71 -46.02
CA GLY A 485 31.19 -5.68 -45.29
C GLY A 485 29.72 -5.28 -45.14
N LEU A 486 29.39 -3.98 -45.21
CA LEU A 486 28.00 -3.49 -45.22
C LEU A 486 27.19 -4.02 -46.42
N LEU A 487 27.84 -4.38 -47.53
CA LEU A 487 27.17 -4.98 -48.69
C LEU A 487 26.90 -6.48 -48.52
N PHE A 488 27.36 -7.07 -47.42
CA PHE A 488 27.30 -8.51 -47.16
C PHE A 488 26.67 -8.83 -45.78
N LYS A 489 26.06 -7.83 -45.13
CA LYS A 489 25.36 -7.99 -43.86
C LYS A 489 24.07 -7.17 -43.82
N GLY A 490 23.09 -7.64 -43.07
CA GLY A 490 21.88 -6.93 -42.69
C GLY A 490 21.74 -6.93 -41.18
N GLU A 491 21.32 -5.80 -40.62
CA GLU A 491 21.19 -5.59 -39.18
C GLU A 491 19.79 -5.08 -38.87
N THR A 492 19.13 -5.75 -37.93
CA THR A 492 17.84 -5.32 -37.37
C THR A 492 17.99 -5.18 -35.86
N ARG A 493 17.58 -4.04 -35.33
CA ARG A 493 17.52 -3.76 -33.90
C ARG A 493 16.09 -3.42 -33.53
N ASP A 494 15.49 -4.27 -32.72
CA ASP A 494 14.18 -4.08 -32.12
C ASP A 494 14.33 -3.77 -30.63
N SER A 495 13.58 -2.81 -30.14
CA SER A 495 13.51 -2.44 -28.72
C SER A 495 12.04 -2.23 -28.36
N SER A 496 11.52 -3.02 -27.43
CA SER A 496 10.16 -2.89 -26.91
C SER A 496 10.25 -2.56 -25.44
N LYS A 497 9.65 -1.43 -25.04
CA LYS A 497 9.60 -0.98 -23.66
C LYS A 497 8.15 -0.83 -23.24
N LYS A 498 7.74 -1.55 -22.19
CA LYS A 498 6.39 -1.55 -21.65
C LYS A 498 6.43 -1.12 -20.19
N GLU A 499 5.66 -0.10 -19.84
CA GLU A 499 5.55 0.43 -18.49
C GLU A 499 4.10 0.35 -18.03
N LEU A 500 3.88 -0.15 -16.81
CA LEU A 500 2.61 -0.09 -16.10
C LEU A 500 2.83 0.64 -14.78
N LEU A 501 2.06 1.70 -14.53
CA LEU A 501 2.07 2.44 -13.27
C LEU A 501 0.65 2.52 -12.69
N ILE A 502 0.53 2.27 -11.38
CA ILE A 502 -0.74 2.32 -10.66
C ILE A 502 -0.66 3.40 -9.58
N PHE A 503 -1.52 4.41 -9.72
CA PHE A 503 -1.68 5.50 -8.76
C PHE A 503 -3.03 5.36 -8.05
N ILE A 504 -3.08 5.62 -6.76
CA ILE A 504 -4.34 5.66 -6.00
C ILE A 504 -4.41 6.92 -5.15
N THR A 505 -5.62 7.44 -5.02
CA THR A 505 -5.95 8.63 -4.24
C THR A 505 -7.23 8.35 -3.46
N PRO A 506 -7.14 8.17 -2.12
CA PRO A 506 -8.33 8.13 -1.28
C PRO A 506 -8.79 9.54 -0.95
N GLN A 507 -10.09 9.72 -0.83
CA GLN A 507 -10.71 10.94 -0.33
C GLN A 507 -11.80 10.55 0.66
N VAL A 508 -11.62 10.89 1.93
CA VAL A 508 -12.65 10.73 2.97
C VAL A 508 -13.76 11.75 2.70
N LEU A 509 -14.98 11.25 2.56
CA LEU A 509 -16.19 12.04 2.42
C LEU A 509 -16.78 12.24 3.81
N GLU A 510 -16.87 13.49 4.23
CA GLU A 510 -17.57 13.82 5.48
C GLU A 510 -19.06 13.50 5.32
N PRO A 511 -19.69 12.85 6.32
CA PRO A 511 -21.13 12.68 6.31
C PRO A 511 -21.77 14.06 6.31
N LEU A 512 -22.77 14.27 5.44
CA LEU A 512 -23.58 15.49 5.43
C LEU A 512 -24.06 15.73 6.86
N SER A 513 -23.49 16.75 7.52
CA SER A 513 -24.01 17.18 8.82
C SER A 513 -25.40 17.71 8.54
N LEU A 514 -26.41 17.07 9.12
CA LEU A 514 -27.74 17.65 9.22
C LEU A 514 -27.55 18.95 10.01
N GLN A 515 -27.51 20.08 9.32
CA GLN A 515 -27.67 21.38 9.94
C GLN A 515 -29.05 21.37 10.58
N ASN A 516 -29.08 21.17 11.90
CA ASN A 516 -30.27 21.38 12.72
C ASN A 516 -30.55 22.87 12.87
#